data_AF-A0A4Q2RLX9-F1
#
_entry.id   AF-A0A4Q2RLX9-F1
#
_cell.length_a   1.000
_cell.length_b   1.000
_cell.length_c   1.000
_cell.angle_alpha   90.00
_cell.angle_beta   90.00
_cell.angle_gamma   90.00
#
_symmetry.space_group_name_H-M   'P 1'
#
loop_
_entity.id
_entity.type
_entity.pdbx_description
1 polymer ?
#
loop_
_entity_poly.entity_id
_entity_poly.type
_entity_poly.pdbx_seq_one_letter_code
_entity_poly.pdbx_strand_id
1 'polypeptide(L)'
;MPHISATLTKRGINLKGADGLRPGRVMLSVKGNGIVELAMFKRGYDGEDFAADVNKFGAKNDIKALKRALANTQILGGFAGGGSGTVVLPRAGSYTPFSIGQRGVVMGEPFMVRGAKRSSSAPSTDGRILAKTGPSWGGSSTLPAKGSFLFKNKATTGVPHFVVLQQVAEGTTTDQVLEFLQSGDEGNPPWGLPAGMETGSISPGKSMTVDYDLPAGQYVVMCFFPDPQMGGMPHSLMGMLEMIHLT
;
A
#
# COMPACT_ATOMS: atom_id res chain seq x y z
N MET A 1 -4.54 -19.56 -9.59
CA MET A 1 -4.84 -18.90 -8.28
C MET A 1 -6.15 -18.14 -8.44
N PRO A 2 -7.05 -18.05 -7.44
CA PRO A 2 -8.24 -17.19 -7.55
C PRO A 2 -7.85 -15.74 -7.85
N HIS A 3 -8.66 -15.02 -8.61
CA HIS A 3 -8.35 -13.68 -9.10
C HIS A 3 -9.51 -12.73 -8.83
N ILE A 4 -9.22 -11.65 -8.12
CA ILE A 4 -10.11 -10.51 -7.90
C ILE A 4 -9.71 -9.40 -8.87
N SER A 5 -10.65 -8.92 -9.67
CA SER A 5 -10.48 -7.68 -10.43
C SER A 5 -11.26 -6.57 -9.74
N ALA A 6 -10.55 -5.52 -9.31
CA ALA A 6 -11.16 -4.32 -8.75
C ALA A 6 -11.16 -3.18 -9.79
N THR A 7 -12.26 -2.46 -9.91
CA THR A 7 -12.35 -1.27 -10.77
C THR A 7 -12.87 -0.10 -9.94
N LEU A 8 -12.03 0.91 -9.75
CA LEU A 8 -12.44 2.17 -9.17
C LEU A 8 -13.11 3.03 -10.25
N THR A 9 -14.33 3.45 -9.97
CA THR A 9 -15.15 4.28 -10.86
C THR A 9 -15.57 5.55 -10.12
N LYS A 10 -16.14 6.52 -10.85
CA LYS A 10 -16.77 7.69 -10.24
C LYS A 10 -17.91 7.35 -9.26
N ARG A 11 -18.49 6.15 -9.37
CA ARG A 11 -19.63 5.69 -8.56
C ARG A 11 -19.25 4.80 -7.37
N GLY A 12 -17.98 4.44 -7.24
CA GLY A 12 -17.51 3.50 -6.21
C GLY A 12 -16.59 2.42 -6.78
N ILE A 13 -16.43 1.33 -6.02
CA ILE A 13 -15.54 0.22 -6.34
C ILE A 13 -16.35 -1.01 -6.76
N ASN A 14 -16.09 -1.50 -7.96
CA ASN A 14 -16.68 -2.75 -8.46
C ASN A 14 -15.68 -3.89 -8.35
N LEU A 15 -16.07 -4.98 -7.71
CA LEU A 15 -15.29 -6.22 -7.66
C LEU A 15 -15.86 -7.29 -8.59
N LYS A 16 -14.98 -8.06 -9.22
CA LYS A 16 -15.31 -9.31 -9.92
C LYS A 16 -14.40 -10.43 -9.42
N GLY A 17 -14.92 -11.66 -9.36
CA GLY A 17 -14.14 -12.84 -8.92
C GLY A 17 -13.98 -12.97 -7.40
N ALA A 18 -14.82 -12.27 -6.62
CA ALA A 18 -14.80 -12.30 -5.16
C ALA A 18 -15.68 -13.41 -4.55
N ASP A 19 -16.51 -14.08 -5.36
CA ASP A 19 -17.42 -15.13 -4.91
C ASP A 19 -16.72 -16.45 -4.63
N GLY A 20 -17.19 -17.18 -3.61
CA GLY A 20 -16.71 -18.53 -3.30
C GLY A 20 -15.25 -18.60 -2.84
N LEU A 21 -14.64 -17.47 -2.48
CA LEU A 21 -13.25 -17.43 -2.06
C LEU A 21 -13.04 -18.13 -0.72
N ARG A 22 -11.91 -18.85 -0.63
CA ARG A 22 -11.38 -19.44 0.60
C ARG A 22 -10.17 -18.66 1.08
N PRO A 23 -9.85 -18.68 2.40
CA PRO A 23 -8.67 -17.99 2.91
C PRO A 23 -7.40 -18.51 2.24
N GLY A 24 -6.47 -17.60 1.94
CA GLY A 24 -5.26 -17.89 1.19
C GLY A 24 -4.87 -16.73 0.28
N ARG A 25 -3.86 -16.96 -0.55
CA ARG A 25 -3.37 -15.98 -1.51
C ARG A 25 -4.28 -15.92 -2.74
N VAL A 26 -4.56 -14.71 -3.20
CA VAL A 26 -5.34 -14.39 -4.40
C VAL A 26 -4.59 -13.38 -5.26
N MET A 27 -4.77 -13.46 -6.57
CA MET A 27 -4.36 -12.41 -7.50
C MET A 27 -5.32 -11.24 -7.35
N LEU A 28 -4.81 -10.02 -7.35
CA LEU A 28 -5.59 -8.78 -7.36
C LEU A 28 -5.03 -7.88 -8.47
N SER A 29 -5.91 -7.40 -9.34
CA SER A 29 -5.60 -6.40 -10.36
C SER A 29 -6.55 -5.23 -10.24
N VAL A 30 -6.03 -4.00 -10.35
CA VAL A 30 -6.82 -2.77 -10.17
C VAL A 30 -6.91 -1.99 -11.47
N LYS A 31 -8.08 -1.43 -11.76
CA LYS A 31 -8.34 -0.52 -12.89
C LYS A 31 -8.98 0.78 -12.39
N GLY A 32 -8.86 1.84 -13.19
CA GLY A 32 -9.41 3.16 -12.89
C GLY A 32 -8.41 4.06 -12.16
N ASN A 33 -8.77 5.33 -11.94
CA ASN A 33 -7.85 6.31 -11.37
C ASN A 33 -7.92 6.27 -9.84
N GLY A 34 -6.83 5.83 -9.21
CA GLY A 34 -6.67 5.72 -7.76
C GLY A 34 -6.22 4.33 -7.33
N ILE A 35 -6.13 4.12 -6.01
CA ILE A 35 -5.67 2.88 -5.41
C ILE A 35 -6.88 2.15 -4.81
N VAL A 36 -6.99 0.85 -5.06
CA VAL A 36 -7.95 -0.01 -4.35
C VAL A 36 -7.22 -0.98 -3.45
N GLU A 37 -7.60 -0.97 -2.19
CA GLU A 37 -7.04 -1.79 -1.12
C GLU A 37 -8.10 -2.69 -0.51
N LEU A 38 -7.67 -3.79 0.12
CA LEU A 38 -8.56 -4.69 0.86
C LEU A 38 -8.30 -4.59 2.36
N ALA A 39 -9.36 -4.41 3.14
CA ALA A 39 -9.32 -4.38 4.59
C ALA A 39 -10.20 -5.47 5.22
N MET A 40 -9.81 -5.88 6.44
CA MET A 40 -10.71 -6.51 7.39
C MET A 40 -10.87 -5.62 8.62
N PHE A 41 -12.07 -5.58 9.17
CA PHE A 41 -12.35 -4.84 10.40
C PHE A 41 -12.51 -5.78 11.61
N LYS A 42 -12.22 -5.28 12.80
CA LYS A 42 -12.53 -5.95 14.06
C LYS A 42 -14.05 -5.96 14.29
N ARG A 43 -14.54 -6.90 15.11
CA ARG A 43 -15.95 -6.97 15.49
C ARG A 43 -16.38 -5.66 16.17
N GLY A 44 -17.47 -5.05 15.70
CA GLY A 44 -17.98 -3.77 16.22
C GLY A 44 -17.33 -2.54 15.59
N TYR A 45 -16.62 -2.71 14.47
CA TYR A 45 -16.08 -1.64 13.64
C TYR A 45 -16.29 -2.04 12.17
N ASP A 46 -16.71 -1.11 11.33
CA ASP A 46 -17.02 -1.39 9.92
C ASP A 46 -16.46 -0.32 8.96
N GLY A 47 -16.90 -0.38 7.70
CA GLY A 47 -16.45 0.54 6.66
C GLY A 47 -16.90 1.98 6.88
N GLU A 48 -18.06 2.21 7.50
CA GLU A 48 -18.56 3.56 7.78
C GLU A 48 -17.76 4.20 8.90
N ASP A 49 -17.51 3.44 9.98
CA ASP A 49 -16.62 3.85 11.06
C ASP A 49 -15.21 4.19 10.55
N PHE A 50 -14.66 3.33 9.70
CA PHE A 50 -13.35 3.54 9.08
C PHE A 50 -13.31 4.80 8.23
N ALA A 51 -14.28 4.98 7.34
CA ALA A 51 -14.38 6.17 6.51
C ALA A 51 -14.52 7.43 7.35
N ALA A 52 -15.35 7.41 8.41
CA ALA A 52 -15.52 8.53 9.32
C ALA A 52 -14.23 8.92 10.04
N ASP A 53 -13.48 7.94 10.54
CA ASP A 53 -12.21 8.19 11.23
C ASP A 53 -11.12 8.72 10.29
N VAL A 54 -10.95 8.09 9.13
CA VAL A 54 -9.96 8.51 8.14
C VAL A 54 -10.29 9.89 7.58
N ASN A 55 -11.57 10.18 7.32
CA ASN A 55 -12.00 11.51 6.88
C ASN A 55 -11.79 12.58 7.97
N LYS A 56 -12.02 12.26 9.25
CA LYS A 56 -11.70 13.17 10.37
C LYS A 56 -10.20 13.46 10.44
N PHE A 57 -9.36 12.43 10.26
CA PHE A 57 -7.93 12.61 10.17
C PHE A 57 -7.55 13.52 8.99
N GLY A 58 -7.99 13.19 7.77
CA GLY A 58 -7.67 13.98 6.58
C GLY A 58 -8.15 15.43 6.64
N ALA A 59 -9.31 15.70 7.25
CA ALA A 59 -9.88 17.05 7.32
C ALA A 59 -9.34 17.89 8.49
N LYS A 60 -8.92 17.26 9.60
CA LYS A 60 -8.62 17.98 10.87
C LYS A 60 -7.32 17.53 11.56
N ASN A 61 -6.52 16.70 10.92
CA ASN A 61 -5.38 16.01 11.53
C ASN A 61 -5.74 15.31 12.86
N ASP A 62 -6.95 14.71 12.95
CA ASP A 62 -7.42 14.04 14.16
C ASP A 62 -6.66 12.73 14.41
N ILE A 63 -5.60 12.82 15.22
CA ILE A 63 -4.74 11.69 15.58
C ILE A 63 -5.48 10.61 16.38
N LYS A 64 -6.50 10.98 17.16
CA LYS A 64 -7.29 9.98 17.91
C LYS A 64 -8.12 9.13 16.94
N ALA A 65 -8.73 9.77 15.94
CA ALA A 65 -9.45 9.08 14.88
C ALA A 65 -8.51 8.15 14.08
N LEU A 66 -7.33 8.63 13.67
CA LEU A 66 -6.34 7.80 12.99
C LEU A 66 -5.94 6.58 13.84
N LYS A 67 -5.65 6.78 15.13
CA LYS A 67 -5.34 5.66 16.06
C LYS A 67 -6.49 4.68 16.17
N ARG A 68 -7.75 5.15 16.23
CA ARG A 68 -8.94 4.29 16.28
C ARG A 68 -9.09 3.46 15.01
N ALA A 69 -8.88 4.06 13.83
CA ALA A 69 -8.90 3.35 12.56
C ALA A 69 -7.81 2.27 12.49
N LEU A 70 -6.56 2.61 12.81
CA LEU A 70 -5.44 1.66 12.77
C LEU A 70 -5.60 0.52 13.78
N ALA A 71 -6.16 0.79 14.96
CA ALA A 71 -6.40 -0.22 15.98
C ALA A 71 -7.48 -1.24 15.57
N ASN A 72 -8.42 -0.87 14.69
CA ASN A 72 -9.58 -1.68 14.32
C ASN A 72 -9.54 -2.22 12.88
N THR A 73 -8.57 -1.79 12.09
CA THR A 73 -8.45 -2.18 10.68
C THR A 73 -7.18 -2.99 10.43
N GLN A 74 -7.32 -4.06 9.66
CA GLN A 74 -6.21 -4.80 9.09
C GLN A 74 -6.22 -4.63 7.58
N ILE A 75 -5.31 -3.82 7.07
CA ILE A 75 -5.11 -3.56 5.64
C ILE A 75 -4.20 -4.66 5.07
N LEU A 76 -4.61 -5.25 3.95
CA LEU A 76 -4.04 -6.49 3.42
C LEU A 76 -3.25 -6.31 2.13
N GLY A 77 -3.26 -5.10 1.57
CA GLY A 77 -2.64 -4.77 0.30
C GLY A 77 -3.64 -4.23 -0.71
N GLY A 78 -3.10 -3.72 -1.80
CA GLY A 78 -3.83 -3.07 -2.88
C GLY A 78 -2.87 -2.57 -3.93
N PHE A 79 -3.41 -2.01 -5.01
CA PHE A 79 -2.63 -1.47 -6.11
C PHE A 79 -3.27 -0.20 -6.66
N ALA A 80 -2.44 0.70 -7.20
CA ALA A 80 -2.91 1.75 -8.08
C ALA A 80 -3.52 1.15 -9.35
N GLY A 81 -4.39 1.92 -10.02
CA GLY A 81 -4.93 1.58 -11.33
C GLY A 81 -3.85 1.18 -12.34
N GLY A 82 -4.05 0.05 -13.01
CA GLY A 82 -3.06 -0.56 -13.90
C GLY A 82 -2.11 -1.53 -13.19
N GLY A 83 -2.03 -1.49 -11.86
CA GLY A 83 -1.19 -2.38 -11.06
C GLY A 83 -1.83 -3.73 -10.76
N SER A 84 -0.98 -4.72 -10.50
CA SER A 84 -1.38 -6.07 -10.11
C SER A 84 -0.36 -6.74 -9.18
N GLY A 85 -0.76 -7.88 -8.64
CA GLY A 85 0.07 -8.75 -7.84
C GLY A 85 -0.80 -9.63 -6.96
N THR A 86 -0.27 -10.12 -5.84
CA THR A 86 -1.02 -11.03 -4.97
C THR A 86 -1.15 -10.52 -3.56
N VAL A 87 -2.36 -10.61 -3.00
CA VAL A 87 -2.67 -10.29 -1.61
C VAL A 87 -3.04 -11.56 -0.85
N VAL A 88 -2.92 -11.54 0.48
CA VAL A 88 -3.24 -12.68 1.34
C VAL A 88 -4.50 -12.40 2.12
N LEU A 89 -5.52 -13.24 1.94
CA LEU A 89 -6.75 -13.25 2.73
C LEU A 89 -6.54 -14.20 3.92
N PRO A 90 -6.18 -13.72 5.12
CA PRO A 90 -5.55 -14.56 6.15
C PRO A 90 -6.50 -15.59 6.77
N ARG A 91 -7.81 -15.33 6.79
CA ARG A 91 -8.83 -16.15 7.48
C ARG A 91 -10.21 -15.98 6.86
N ALA A 92 -11.17 -16.81 7.25
CA ALA A 92 -12.56 -16.59 6.87
C ALA A 92 -13.08 -15.30 7.53
N GLY A 93 -13.96 -14.58 6.84
CA GLY A 93 -14.52 -13.31 7.30
C GLY A 93 -15.00 -12.42 6.17
N SER A 94 -15.46 -11.23 6.56
CA SER A 94 -15.81 -10.15 5.63
C SER A 94 -14.56 -9.34 5.28
N TYR A 95 -14.45 -8.97 4.02
CA TYR A 95 -13.37 -8.17 3.46
C TYR A 95 -14.00 -7.02 2.69
N THR A 96 -13.50 -5.81 2.92
CA THR A 96 -14.09 -4.61 2.32
C THR A 96 -13.04 -3.93 1.44
N PRO A 97 -13.33 -3.74 0.14
CA PRO A 97 -12.48 -2.91 -0.70
C PRO A 97 -12.68 -1.44 -0.32
N PHE A 98 -11.59 -0.66 -0.33
CA PHE A 98 -11.66 0.78 -0.12
C PHE A 98 -10.63 1.50 -0.99
N SER A 99 -10.85 2.79 -1.18
CA SER A 99 -9.90 3.70 -1.81
C SER A 99 -9.90 5.01 -1.01
N ILE A 100 -8.72 5.62 -0.87
CA ILE A 100 -8.57 6.94 -0.27
C ILE A 100 -8.17 7.88 -1.39
N GLY A 101 -8.90 8.99 -1.54
CA GLY A 101 -8.58 10.02 -2.52
C GLY A 101 -8.84 11.41 -1.97
N GLN A 102 -8.64 12.43 -2.80
CA GLN A 102 -8.79 13.85 -2.40
C GLN A 102 -10.18 14.20 -1.85
N ARG A 103 -11.22 13.47 -2.25
CA ARG A 103 -12.60 13.69 -1.80
C ARG A 103 -12.98 12.85 -0.57
N GLY A 104 -12.01 12.19 0.05
CA GLY A 104 -12.20 11.28 1.19
C GLY A 104 -12.21 9.81 0.80
N VAL A 105 -12.66 8.98 1.73
CA VAL A 105 -12.72 7.52 1.57
C VAL A 105 -13.90 7.09 0.71
N VAL A 106 -13.64 6.21 -0.26
CA VAL A 106 -14.63 5.48 -1.02
C VAL A 106 -14.62 4.03 -0.56
N MET A 107 -15.71 3.59 0.06
CA MET A 107 -15.92 2.19 0.41
C MET A 107 -16.58 1.46 -0.78
N GLY A 108 -16.21 0.21 -1.02
CA GLY A 108 -16.99 -0.69 -1.87
C GLY A 108 -17.71 -1.75 -1.04
N GLU A 109 -18.58 -2.50 -1.70
CA GLU A 109 -19.36 -3.55 -1.06
C GLU A 109 -18.47 -4.64 -0.44
N PRO A 110 -18.68 -5.02 0.83
CA PRO A 110 -17.95 -6.12 1.43
C PRO A 110 -18.23 -7.45 0.73
N PHE A 111 -17.22 -8.32 0.65
CA PHE A 111 -17.35 -9.69 0.16
C PHE A 111 -16.92 -10.71 1.22
N MET A 112 -17.50 -11.90 1.15
CA MET A 112 -17.30 -12.95 2.14
C MET A 112 -16.33 -14.02 1.67
N VAL A 113 -15.30 -14.27 2.50
CA VAL A 113 -14.39 -15.40 2.35
C VAL A 113 -14.77 -16.47 3.36
N ARG A 114 -14.96 -17.72 2.91
CA ARG A 114 -15.51 -18.81 3.73
C ARG A 114 -14.68 -20.10 3.63
N GLY A 115 -14.94 -21.04 4.54
CA GLY A 115 -14.31 -22.36 4.55
C GLY A 115 -12.87 -22.39 5.07
N ALA A 116 -12.25 -23.56 5.00
CA ALA A 116 -10.91 -23.79 5.52
C ALA A 116 -9.83 -23.10 4.66
N LYS A 117 -8.75 -22.65 5.30
CA LYS A 117 -7.60 -22.04 4.63
C LYS A 117 -7.04 -22.98 3.56
N ARG A 118 -6.87 -22.45 2.35
CA ARG A 118 -6.26 -23.15 1.22
C ARG A 118 -4.74 -23.07 1.37
N SER A 119 -4.04 -24.16 1.08
CA SER A 119 -2.60 -24.10 0.87
C SER A 119 -2.31 -23.27 -0.37
N SER A 120 -1.54 -22.19 -0.22
CA SER A 120 -1.13 -21.34 -1.32
C SER A 120 0.28 -20.83 -1.03
N SER A 121 1.26 -21.35 -1.76
CA SER A 121 2.62 -20.81 -1.72
C SER A 121 2.62 -19.36 -2.21
N ALA A 122 3.57 -18.57 -1.70
CA ALA A 122 3.87 -17.30 -2.33
C ALA A 122 4.49 -17.59 -3.71
N PRO A 123 4.11 -16.85 -4.77
CA PRO A 123 4.85 -16.85 -6.01
C PRO A 123 6.33 -16.56 -5.75
N SER A 124 7.22 -17.12 -6.58
CA SER A 124 8.60 -16.64 -6.64
C SER A 124 8.58 -15.17 -7.05
N THR A 125 9.51 -14.40 -6.51
CA THR A 125 9.68 -12.97 -6.80
C THR A 125 11.15 -12.69 -7.05
N ASP A 126 11.45 -11.69 -7.87
CA ASP A 126 12.80 -11.31 -8.27
C ASP A 126 13.57 -10.60 -7.15
N GLY A 127 12.84 -10.05 -6.18
CA GLY A 127 13.41 -9.56 -4.95
C GLY A 127 12.37 -9.16 -3.93
N ARG A 128 12.75 -8.27 -3.01
CA ARG A 128 11.90 -7.91 -1.87
C ARG A 128 12.11 -6.46 -1.45
N ILE A 129 11.02 -5.81 -1.06
CA ILE A 129 11.02 -4.55 -0.33
C ILE A 129 10.41 -4.82 1.04
N LEU A 130 11.08 -4.38 2.09
CA LEU A 130 10.72 -4.68 3.47
C LEU A 130 10.60 -3.37 4.25
N ALA A 131 9.41 -3.07 4.76
CA ALA A 131 9.29 -2.04 5.80
C ALA A 131 9.77 -2.65 7.13
N LYS A 132 10.76 -2.02 7.76
CA LYS A 132 11.35 -2.47 9.03
C LYS A 132 10.77 -1.68 10.20
N THR A 133 11.16 -2.04 11.42
CA THR A 133 10.83 -1.21 12.60
C THR A 133 11.67 0.07 12.57
N GLY A 134 11.04 1.22 12.86
CA GLY A 134 11.60 2.55 12.62
C GLY A 134 11.36 3.04 11.18
N PRO A 135 11.75 4.29 10.85
CA PRO A 135 11.57 4.85 9.50
C PRO A 135 12.64 4.29 8.55
N SER A 136 12.62 2.98 8.28
CA SER A 136 13.64 2.35 7.45
C SER A 136 13.10 1.25 6.54
N TRP A 137 13.69 1.19 5.35
CA TRP A 137 13.49 0.11 4.40
C TRP A 137 14.59 -0.95 4.51
N GLY A 138 14.39 -2.06 3.83
CA GLY A 138 15.49 -2.86 3.31
C GLY A 138 14.96 -3.94 2.38
N GLY A 139 15.78 -4.94 2.12
CA GLY A 139 15.47 -5.94 1.11
C GLY A 139 16.50 -5.90 0.00
N SER A 140 16.04 -5.92 -1.24
CA SER A 140 16.89 -5.82 -2.42
C SER A 140 17.25 -4.37 -2.71
N SER A 141 18.54 -4.09 -2.96
CA SER A 141 19.02 -2.81 -3.49
C SER A 141 19.00 -2.76 -5.03
N THR A 142 18.83 -3.91 -5.67
CA THR A 142 18.74 -4.05 -7.13
C THR A 142 17.61 -5.02 -7.48
N LEU A 143 16.81 -4.68 -8.47
CA LEU A 143 15.71 -5.47 -9.01
C LEU A 143 15.74 -5.39 -10.55
N PRO A 144 15.14 -6.34 -11.29
CA PRO A 144 15.01 -6.17 -12.73
C PRO A 144 14.08 -4.99 -13.07
N ALA A 145 14.20 -4.38 -14.25
CA ALA A 145 13.30 -3.33 -14.73
C ALA A 145 11.83 -3.80 -14.85
N LYS A 146 11.65 -5.09 -15.11
CA LYS A 146 10.36 -5.75 -15.21
C LYS A 146 10.36 -7.04 -14.40
N GLY A 147 9.36 -7.24 -13.56
CA GLY A 147 9.27 -8.44 -12.74
C GLY A 147 8.26 -8.31 -11.62
N SER A 148 8.56 -8.97 -10.51
CA SER A 148 7.77 -8.89 -9.29
C SER A 148 8.64 -8.84 -8.04
N PHE A 149 8.20 -8.12 -7.02
CA PHE A 149 8.84 -8.13 -5.71
C PHE A 149 7.87 -8.51 -4.59
N LEU A 150 8.40 -9.12 -3.53
CA LEU A 150 7.69 -9.29 -2.28
C LEU A 150 7.73 -7.98 -1.48
N PHE A 151 6.58 -7.37 -1.24
CA PHE A 151 6.46 -6.33 -0.21
C PHE A 151 6.01 -6.96 1.12
N LYS A 152 6.77 -6.76 2.18
CA LYS A 152 6.40 -7.23 3.52
C LYS A 152 6.61 -6.16 4.58
N ASN A 153 5.58 -5.91 5.37
CA ASN A 153 5.68 -5.06 6.54
C ASN A 153 6.17 -5.91 7.72
N LYS A 154 7.46 -5.78 8.04
CA LYS A 154 8.13 -6.41 9.19
C LYS A 154 8.17 -5.48 10.42
N ALA A 155 7.62 -4.26 10.32
CA ALA A 155 7.56 -3.34 11.43
C ALA A 155 6.73 -3.93 12.58
N THR A 156 7.14 -3.63 13.80
CA THR A 156 6.40 -3.98 15.02
C THR A 156 5.55 -2.83 15.56
N THR A 157 5.70 -1.63 14.98
CA THR A 157 5.17 -0.34 15.46
C THR A 157 3.70 -0.07 15.16
N GLY A 158 2.90 -1.08 14.80
CA GLY A 158 1.44 -0.90 14.60
C GLY A 158 1.04 -0.13 13.32
N VAL A 159 1.98 0.52 12.63
CA VAL A 159 1.72 1.36 11.45
C VAL A 159 1.75 0.58 10.13
N PRO A 160 0.77 0.81 9.24
CA PRO A 160 0.83 0.33 7.86
C PRO A 160 1.93 1.03 7.05
N HIS A 161 2.36 0.36 5.99
CA HIS A 161 3.24 0.95 4.98
C HIS A 161 2.75 0.59 3.58
N PHE A 162 2.99 1.49 2.63
CA PHE A 162 2.89 1.26 1.20
C PHE A 162 4.18 1.69 0.54
N VAL A 163 4.44 1.20 -0.67
CA VAL A 163 5.63 1.52 -1.45
C VAL A 163 5.27 2.53 -2.52
N VAL A 164 5.99 3.64 -2.54
CA VAL A 164 6.17 4.49 -3.72
C VAL A 164 7.56 4.22 -4.27
N LEU A 165 7.66 3.86 -5.54
CA LEU A 165 8.91 3.90 -6.30
C LEU A 165 8.84 5.12 -7.20
N GLN A 166 9.77 6.05 -7.04
CA GLN A 166 9.90 7.24 -7.88
C GLN A 166 11.25 7.18 -8.57
N GLN A 167 11.26 7.19 -9.91
CA GLN A 167 12.51 7.24 -10.66
C GLN A 167 13.20 8.58 -10.40
N VAL A 168 14.51 8.54 -10.23
CA VAL A 168 15.33 9.72 -9.95
C VAL A 168 16.50 9.78 -10.92
N ALA A 169 17.04 10.98 -11.12
CA ALA A 169 18.29 11.16 -11.84
C ALA A 169 19.40 10.36 -11.15
N GLU A 170 20.26 9.74 -11.95
CA GLU A 170 21.39 8.95 -11.43
C GLU A 170 22.28 9.81 -10.52
N GLY A 171 22.68 9.26 -9.36
CA GLY A 171 23.45 9.96 -8.33
C GLY A 171 22.60 10.73 -7.31
N THR A 172 21.27 10.73 -7.43
CA THR A 172 20.39 11.34 -6.42
C THR A 172 20.55 10.62 -5.07
N THR A 173 20.58 11.39 -3.99
CA THR A 173 20.74 10.89 -2.61
C THR A 173 19.44 10.99 -1.81
N THR A 174 19.31 10.19 -0.75
CA THR A 174 18.16 10.29 0.17
C THR A 174 18.08 11.66 0.84
N ASP A 175 19.22 12.31 1.07
CA ASP A 175 19.27 13.64 1.69
C ASP A 175 18.68 14.70 0.77
N GLN A 176 18.99 14.67 -0.53
CA GLN A 176 18.36 15.56 -1.52
C GLN A 176 16.85 15.32 -1.64
N VAL A 177 16.41 14.06 -1.53
CA VAL A 177 14.98 13.73 -1.51
C VAL A 177 14.33 14.29 -0.25
N LEU A 178 14.93 14.07 0.93
CA LEU A 178 14.39 14.54 2.20
C LEU A 178 14.34 16.07 2.27
N GLU A 179 15.40 16.75 1.84
CA GLU A 179 15.46 18.22 1.78
C GLU A 179 14.33 18.77 0.91
N PHE A 180 14.11 18.18 -0.28
CA PHE A 180 13.01 18.58 -1.15
C PHE A 180 11.65 18.37 -0.46
N LEU A 181 11.41 17.20 0.14
CA LEU A 181 10.16 16.92 0.85
C LEU A 181 9.93 17.88 2.03
N GLN A 182 10.98 18.23 2.77
CA GLN A 182 10.92 19.16 3.91
C GLN A 182 10.70 20.61 3.49
N SER A 183 11.08 20.98 2.26
CA SER A 183 10.83 22.33 1.73
C SER A 183 9.33 22.66 1.58
N GLY A 184 8.48 21.62 1.47
CA GLY A 184 7.06 21.77 1.21
C GLY A 184 6.72 22.15 -0.24
N ASP A 185 7.71 22.12 -1.14
CA ASP A 185 7.48 22.32 -2.57
C ASP A 185 6.64 21.17 -3.14
N GLU A 186 5.52 21.52 -3.78
CA GLU A 186 4.61 20.57 -4.44
C GLU A 186 4.91 20.41 -5.94
N GLY A 187 5.92 21.12 -6.44
CA GLY A 187 6.41 21.02 -7.81
C GLY A 187 7.16 19.71 -8.09
N ASN A 188 7.65 19.58 -9.32
CA ASN A 188 8.51 18.45 -9.67
C ASN A 188 9.91 18.67 -9.05
N PRO A 189 10.41 17.72 -8.24
CA PRO A 189 11.78 17.84 -7.74
C PRO A 189 12.77 17.87 -8.91
N PRO A 190 13.87 18.65 -8.81
CA PRO A 190 14.90 18.70 -9.86
C PRO A 190 15.52 17.34 -10.19
N TRP A 191 15.47 16.40 -9.25
CA TRP A 191 15.96 15.03 -9.40
C TRP A 191 14.89 14.04 -9.91
N GLY A 192 13.60 14.42 -9.95
CA GLY A 192 12.51 13.51 -10.29
C GLY A 192 12.40 13.23 -11.78
N LEU A 193 12.17 11.97 -12.13
CA LEU A 193 11.88 11.53 -13.51
C LEU A 193 10.43 11.02 -13.65
N PRO A 194 9.87 10.91 -14.86
CA PRO A 194 8.44 10.62 -15.02
C PRO A 194 7.98 9.23 -14.56
N ALA A 195 8.89 8.25 -14.47
CA ALA A 195 8.50 6.89 -14.13
C ALA A 195 8.34 6.68 -12.63
N GLY A 196 7.35 5.89 -12.26
CA GLY A 196 7.11 5.51 -10.88
C GLY A 196 5.92 4.59 -10.74
N MET A 197 5.72 4.10 -9.52
CA MET A 197 4.56 3.30 -9.15
C MET A 197 4.22 3.50 -7.68
N GLU A 198 2.99 3.19 -7.34
CA GLU A 198 2.51 3.19 -5.96
C GLU A 198 1.69 1.93 -5.69
N THR A 199 1.88 1.38 -4.50
CA THR A 199 1.08 0.26 -4.01
C THR A 199 0.01 0.71 -3.02
N GLY A 200 -0.94 -0.18 -2.71
CA GLY A 200 -1.73 -0.07 -1.50
C GLY A 200 -0.91 -0.35 -0.24
N SER A 201 -1.51 -0.10 0.91
CA SER A 201 -0.91 -0.28 2.22
C SER A 201 -1.04 -1.71 2.73
N ILE A 202 -0.11 -2.11 3.58
CA ILE A 202 -0.17 -3.37 4.33
C ILE A 202 0.08 -3.11 5.82
N SER A 203 -0.83 -3.60 6.66
CA SER A 203 -0.65 -3.57 8.12
C SER A 203 0.57 -4.40 8.56
N PRO A 204 1.09 -4.17 9.78
CA PRO A 204 2.17 -4.96 10.35
C PRO A 204 1.96 -6.47 10.23
N GLY A 205 3.03 -7.18 9.85
CA GLY A 205 3.02 -8.63 9.66
C GLY A 205 2.35 -9.11 8.37
N LYS A 206 1.81 -8.21 7.53
CA LYS A 206 1.24 -8.55 6.22
C LYS A 206 2.26 -8.48 5.11
N SER A 207 1.89 -9.05 3.98
CA SER A 207 2.72 -9.09 2.78
C SER A 207 1.88 -9.25 1.54
N MET A 208 2.36 -8.71 0.44
CA MET A 208 1.81 -8.89 -0.90
C MET A 208 2.96 -9.07 -1.90
N THR A 209 2.66 -9.64 -3.07
CA THR A 209 3.59 -9.52 -4.22
C THR A 209 3.10 -8.40 -5.10
N VAL A 210 4.02 -7.73 -5.77
CA VAL A 210 3.75 -6.57 -6.60
C VAL A 210 4.39 -6.84 -7.96
N ASP A 211 3.59 -6.80 -9.02
CA ASP A 211 4.08 -6.88 -10.39
C ASP A 211 4.35 -5.46 -10.90
N TYR A 212 5.44 -5.28 -11.65
CA TYR A 212 5.83 -3.98 -12.16
C TYR A 212 6.58 -4.10 -13.49
N ASP A 213 6.53 -3.02 -14.27
CA ASP A 213 7.24 -2.84 -15.54
C ASP A 213 7.61 -1.36 -15.64
N LEU A 214 8.86 -1.04 -15.32
CA LEU A 214 9.37 0.31 -15.19
C LEU A 214 10.69 0.44 -15.95
N PRO A 215 11.06 1.63 -16.45
CA PRO A 215 12.38 1.84 -17.05
C PRO A 215 13.51 1.50 -16.06
N ALA A 216 14.60 0.95 -16.59
CA ALA A 216 15.83 0.80 -15.83
C ALA A 216 16.35 2.17 -15.34
N GLY A 217 17.05 2.18 -14.20
CA GLY A 217 17.63 3.38 -13.60
C GLY A 217 17.53 3.38 -12.07
N GLN A 218 17.90 4.50 -11.46
CA GLN A 218 17.82 4.70 -10.01
C GLN A 218 16.40 5.11 -9.58
N TYR A 219 15.95 4.59 -8.45
CA TYR A 219 14.67 4.89 -7.83
C TYR A 219 14.84 5.14 -6.34
N VAL A 220 14.02 6.05 -5.80
CA VAL A 220 13.82 6.16 -4.36
C VAL A 220 12.57 5.38 -3.93
N VAL A 221 12.70 4.60 -2.86
CA VAL A 221 11.60 3.94 -2.15
C VAL A 221 11.09 4.87 -1.06
N MET A 222 9.81 5.20 -1.08
CA MET A 222 9.18 6.11 -0.11
C MET A 222 7.88 5.56 0.44
N CYS A 223 7.45 6.07 1.59
CA CYS A 223 6.12 5.84 2.16
C CYS A 223 5.60 7.13 2.78
N PHE A 224 4.40 7.55 2.39
CA PHE A 224 3.75 8.73 2.94
C PHE A 224 2.65 8.40 3.94
N PHE A 225 2.60 7.14 4.43
CA PHE A 225 1.64 6.77 5.46
C PHE A 225 1.93 7.60 6.74
N PRO A 226 0.91 8.21 7.35
CA PRO A 226 1.09 9.08 8.52
C PRO A 226 1.38 8.26 9.78
N ASP A 227 2.38 8.67 10.55
CA ASP A 227 2.69 8.07 11.84
C ASP A 227 1.86 8.73 12.97
N PRO A 228 0.92 8.00 13.61
CA PRO A 228 0.09 8.55 14.68
C PRO A 228 0.84 8.81 16.00
N GLN A 229 2.04 8.26 16.18
CA GLN A 229 2.92 8.55 17.32
C GLN A 229 3.68 9.86 17.11
N MET A 230 3.93 10.23 15.85
CA MET A 230 4.59 11.48 15.45
C MET A 230 3.60 12.54 14.95
N GLY A 231 2.40 12.59 15.53
CA GLY A 231 1.42 13.64 15.22
C GLY A 231 0.90 13.66 13.78
N GLY A 232 0.99 12.53 13.07
CA GLY A 232 0.56 12.39 11.67
C GLY A 232 1.69 12.61 10.66
N MET A 233 2.93 12.79 11.09
CA MET A 233 4.08 12.98 10.19
C MET A 233 4.20 11.80 9.20
N PRO A 234 4.27 12.06 7.88
CA PRO A 234 4.56 11.03 6.88
C PRO A 234 5.90 10.35 7.12
N HIS A 235 5.97 9.02 6.94
CA HIS A 235 7.22 8.28 7.18
C HIS A 235 8.40 8.77 6.31
N SER A 236 8.17 9.23 5.09
CA SER A 236 9.20 9.80 4.22
C SER A 236 9.84 11.07 4.83
N LEU A 237 9.04 11.94 5.46
CA LEU A 237 9.53 13.10 6.21
C LEU A 237 10.27 12.71 7.50
N MET A 238 10.04 11.50 8.00
CA MET A 238 10.82 10.91 9.10
C MET A 238 12.13 10.25 8.61
N GLY A 239 12.45 10.34 7.31
CA GLY A 239 13.65 9.77 6.70
C GLY A 239 13.49 8.33 6.20
N MET A 240 12.26 7.80 6.08
CA MET A 240 12.01 6.46 5.54
C MET A 240 12.18 6.45 4.01
N LEU A 241 13.43 6.56 3.59
CA LEU A 241 13.89 6.66 2.21
C LEU A 241 14.98 5.62 1.96
N GLU A 242 15.01 5.04 0.78
CA GLU A 242 16.06 4.09 0.37
C GLU A 242 16.25 4.20 -1.14
N MET A 243 17.51 4.23 -1.60
CA MET A 243 17.82 4.18 -3.03
C MET A 243 17.94 2.73 -3.49
N ILE A 244 17.35 2.41 -4.64
CA ILE A 244 17.50 1.14 -5.32
C ILE A 244 17.72 1.35 -6.82
N HIS A 245 18.22 0.32 -7.50
CA HIS A 245 18.35 0.31 -8.96
C HIS A 245 17.44 -0.72 -9.59
N LEU A 246 16.79 -0.33 -10.69
CA LEU A 246 16.14 -1.23 -11.62
C LEU A 246 17.06 -1.47 -12.82
N THR A 247 17.32 -2.73 -13.18
CA THR A 247 18.28 -3.13 -14.24
C THR A 247 17.63 -3.93 -15.36
#